data_AF-A0A7S2A6N2-F1
#
_entry.id   AF-A0A7S2A6N2-F1
#
_cell.length_a   1.000
_cell.length_b   1.000
_cell.length_c   1.000
_cell.angle_alpha   90.00
_cell.angle_beta   90.00
_cell.angle_gamma   90.00
#
_symmetry.space_group_name_H-M   'P 1'
#
loop_
_entity.id
_entity.type
_entity.pdbx_description
1 polymer ?
#
loop_
_entity_poly.entity_id
_entity_poly.type
_entity_poly.pdbx_seq_one_letter_code
_entity_poly.pdbx_strand_id
1 'polypeptide(L)'
;RYPVEARPPLRHPTKRGVTPVYDLPFLPDVATWGHTYTHVVLDNPPKALRGRPPPTSAQLDRAFVADVDRDTGRTECHLLVPSDVAKSSSGETTLFDVSQRYDLDVFPLKDDGPHVNFVVMIDEDNGVVTYHPINSRVQLSTGKPAKKKARATMVERRAMGEEDVREMEMRVAEIDEDLSGKYGTLLDEEGG
;
A
#
# COMPACT_ATOMS: atom_id res chain seq x y z
N ARG A 1 -16.81 -15.30 -22.22
CA ARG A 1 -17.58 -14.03 -22.38
C ARG A 1 -18.93 -14.26 -21.73
N TYR A 2 -19.16 -13.69 -20.55
CA TYR A 2 -20.47 -13.77 -19.89
C TYR A 2 -21.54 -13.10 -20.76
N PRO A 3 -22.77 -13.63 -20.83
CA PRO A 3 -23.84 -12.99 -21.56
C PRO A 3 -24.17 -11.64 -20.92
N VAL A 4 -24.10 -10.57 -21.71
CA VAL A 4 -24.51 -9.23 -21.30
C VAL A 4 -26.03 -9.17 -21.46
N GLU A 5 -26.77 -9.53 -20.42
CA GLU A 5 -28.19 -9.18 -20.36
C GLU A 5 -28.33 -7.66 -20.44
N ALA A 6 -29.30 -7.18 -21.23
CA ALA A 6 -29.55 -5.76 -21.41
C ALA A 6 -29.99 -5.13 -20.08
N ARG A 7 -29.03 -4.57 -19.34
CA ARG A 7 -29.30 -3.88 -18.08
C ARG A 7 -30.27 -2.72 -18.31
N PRO A 8 -31.26 -2.52 -17.43
CA PRO A 8 -32.18 -1.39 -17.54
C PRO A 8 -31.41 -0.06 -17.49
N PRO A 9 -31.92 0.99 -18.14
CA PRO A 9 -31.26 2.29 -18.17
C PRO A 9 -31.07 2.83 -16.75
N LEU A 10 -29.81 3.06 -16.38
CA LEU A 10 -29.41 3.62 -15.10
C LEU A 10 -30.03 5.03 -14.94
N ARG A 11 -30.87 5.19 -13.91
CA ARG A 11 -31.49 6.47 -13.55
C ARG A 11 -31.04 6.85 -12.15
N HIS A 12 -30.70 8.13 -11.96
CA HIS A 12 -30.37 8.62 -10.62
C HIS A 12 -31.59 8.44 -9.69
N PRO A 13 -31.40 7.91 -8.46
CA PRO A 13 -32.50 7.50 -7.59
C PRO A 13 -33.46 8.64 -7.21
N THR A 14 -32.93 9.85 -6.99
CA THR A 14 -33.72 11.01 -6.55
C THR A 14 -33.82 12.17 -7.55
N LYS A 15 -32.83 12.38 -8.42
CA LYS A 15 -32.75 13.52 -9.33
C LYS A 15 -33.19 13.13 -10.74
N ARG A 16 -34.33 13.67 -11.18
CA ARG A 16 -34.80 13.54 -12.56
C ARG A 16 -33.90 14.36 -13.49
N GLY A 17 -33.60 13.82 -14.66
CA GLY A 17 -32.78 14.50 -15.68
C GLY A 17 -31.26 14.32 -15.52
N VAL A 18 -30.79 13.60 -14.49
CA VAL A 18 -29.38 13.20 -14.40
C VAL A 18 -29.17 11.92 -15.18
N THR A 19 -28.25 11.96 -16.13
CA THR A 19 -27.82 10.81 -16.94
C THR A 19 -26.43 10.36 -16.50
N PRO A 20 -26.21 9.05 -16.28
CA PRO A 20 -24.88 8.52 -16.00
C PRO A 20 -23.96 8.72 -17.21
N VAL A 21 -22.71 9.09 -16.95
CA VAL A 21 -21.69 9.31 -18.00
C VAL A 21 -20.82 8.06 -18.16
N TYR A 22 -20.48 7.41 -17.05
CA TYR A 22 -19.69 6.18 -17.01
C TYR A 22 -20.40 5.13 -16.14
N ASP A 23 -20.38 3.87 -16.61
CA ASP A 23 -20.72 2.69 -15.83
C ASP A 23 -19.45 1.84 -15.77
N LEU A 24 -18.80 1.84 -14.61
CA LEU A 24 -17.53 1.14 -14.41
C LEU A 24 -17.78 -0.14 -13.62
N PRO A 25 -17.40 -1.32 -14.13
CA PRO A 25 -17.50 -2.56 -13.39
C PRO A 25 -16.56 -2.49 -12.18
N PHE A 26 -17.08 -2.89 -11.03
CA PHE A 26 -16.32 -3.02 -9.79
C PHE A 26 -15.83 -4.46 -9.66
N LEU A 27 -14.53 -4.66 -9.81
CA LEU A 27 -13.90 -5.97 -9.94
C LEU A 27 -12.80 -6.17 -8.89
N PRO A 28 -12.57 -7.40 -8.43
CA PRO A 28 -11.36 -7.71 -7.67
C PRO A 28 -10.11 -7.55 -8.53
N ASP A 29 -9.04 -6.97 -7.96
CA ASP A 29 -7.72 -7.07 -8.58
C ASP A 29 -7.02 -8.36 -8.17
N VAL A 30 -7.39 -9.45 -8.84
CA VAL A 30 -6.85 -10.79 -8.60
C VAL A 30 -5.33 -10.83 -8.82
N ALA A 31 -4.77 -9.99 -9.69
CA ALA A 31 -3.33 -9.96 -9.93
C ALA A 31 -2.54 -9.46 -8.71
N THR A 32 -3.22 -8.82 -7.76
CA THR A 32 -2.61 -8.25 -6.56
C THR A 32 -3.01 -8.93 -5.26
N TRP A 33 -3.82 -9.99 -5.30
CA TRP A 33 -4.37 -10.66 -4.11
C TRP A 33 -3.32 -11.33 -3.20
N GLY A 34 -2.08 -11.49 -3.65
CA GLY A 34 -0.97 -11.92 -2.79
C GLY A 34 -0.14 -10.77 -2.21
N HIS A 35 -0.39 -9.52 -2.62
CA HIS A 35 0.36 -8.37 -2.14
C HIS A 35 -0.22 -7.83 -0.82
N THR A 36 0.66 -7.56 0.14
CA THR A 36 0.27 -6.89 1.39
C THR A 36 0.19 -5.39 1.14
N TYR A 37 -1.02 -4.83 1.19
CA TYR A 37 -1.20 -3.39 1.22
C TYR A 37 -1.37 -2.89 2.64
N THR A 38 -0.76 -1.74 2.90
CA THR A 38 -0.73 -1.10 4.21
C THR A 38 -1.17 0.34 4.09
N HIS A 39 -2.17 0.73 4.85
CA HIS A 39 -2.57 2.13 4.94
C HIS A 39 -1.67 2.86 5.94
N VAL A 40 -0.86 3.80 5.45
CA VAL A 40 0.01 4.63 6.28
C VAL A 40 -0.69 5.93 6.66
N VAL A 41 -0.82 6.19 7.95
CA VAL A 41 -1.40 7.41 8.52
C VAL A 41 -0.31 8.22 9.21
N LEU A 42 -0.14 9.47 8.79
CA LEU A 42 0.74 10.43 9.45
C LEU A 42 -0.10 11.35 10.35
N ASP A 43 -0.05 11.15 11.66
CA ASP A 43 -0.78 12.02 12.60
C ASP A 43 -0.16 13.42 12.67
N ASN A 44 1.16 13.48 12.54
CA ASN A 44 1.93 14.70 12.58
C ASN A 44 2.76 14.82 11.30
N PRO A 45 2.39 15.70 10.36
CA PRO A 45 3.16 15.88 9.13
C PRO A 45 4.58 16.37 9.47
N PRO A 46 5.58 16.06 8.61
CA PRO A 46 6.96 16.42 8.87
C PRO A 46 7.12 17.94 8.97
N LYS A 47 7.45 18.37 10.19
CA LYS A 47 7.75 19.76 10.56
C LYS A 47 9.10 20.25 10.02
N ALA A 48 9.22 21.56 9.87
CA ALA A 48 10.49 22.23 9.60
C ALA A 48 11.51 21.89 10.70
N LEU A 49 12.70 21.45 10.30
CA LEU A 49 13.82 21.20 11.21
C LEU A 49 14.78 22.40 11.16
N ARG A 50 15.55 22.65 12.23
CA ARG A 50 16.46 23.81 12.29
C ARG A 50 17.38 23.84 11.06
N GLY A 51 17.14 24.79 10.15
CA GLY A 51 17.92 25.00 8.93
C GLY A 51 17.44 24.23 7.68
N ARG A 52 16.34 23.47 7.74
CA ARG A 52 15.72 22.82 6.57
C ARG A 52 14.20 23.10 6.54
N PRO A 53 13.65 23.56 5.39
CA PRO A 53 12.20 23.68 5.24
C PRO A 53 11.52 22.30 5.40
N PRO A 54 10.22 22.27 5.73
CA PRO A 54 9.46 21.03 5.70
C PRO A 54 9.43 20.47 4.26
N PRO A 55 9.28 19.15 4.08
CA PRO A 55 9.12 18.56 2.76
C PRO A 55 7.94 19.17 2.01
N THR A 56 8.11 19.42 0.73
CA THR A 56 7.03 19.85 -0.17
C THR A 56 6.06 18.69 -0.44
N SER A 57 4.84 19.01 -0.91
CA SER A 57 3.88 17.97 -1.33
C SER A 57 4.50 17.00 -2.35
N ALA A 58 5.20 17.53 -3.36
CA ALA A 58 5.86 16.72 -4.38
C ALA A 58 6.96 15.79 -3.82
N GLN A 59 7.61 16.17 -2.71
CA GLN A 59 8.55 15.31 -2.00
C GLN A 59 7.83 14.22 -1.19
N LEU A 60 6.67 14.54 -0.61
CA LEU A 60 5.85 13.58 0.14
C LEU A 60 5.20 12.55 -0.77
N ASP A 61 4.78 12.94 -1.98
CA ASP A 61 4.22 12.04 -3.00
C ASP A 61 5.19 10.94 -3.42
N ARG A 62 6.49 11.16 -3.20
CA ARG A 62 7.59 10.24 -3.51
C ARG A 62 8.31 9.76 -2.27
N ALA A 63 7.76 9.98 -1.08
CA ALA A 63 8.39 9.60 0.17
C ALA A 63 8.28 8.10 0.42
N PHE A 64 9.26 7.56 1.15
CA PHE A 64 9.28 6.17 1.58
C PHE A 64 9.39 6.08 3.09
N VAL A 65 8.74 5.08 3.67
CA VAL A 65 9.01 4.64 5.05
C VAL A 65 10.03 3.52 4.98
N ALA A 66 11.16 3.67 5.66
CA ALA A 66 12.28 2.74 5.62
C ALA A 66 12.97 2.64 6.99
N ASP A 67 14.01 1.81 7.06
CA ASP A 67 14.83 1.58 8.27
C ASP A 67 13.96 1.30 9.50
N VAL A 68 13.04 0.35 9.38
CA VAL A 68 12.21 -0.08 10.50
C VAL A 68 13.10 -0.79 11.51
N ASP A 69 13.31 -0.15 12.65
CA ASP A 69 14.12 -0.67 13.74
C ASP A 69 13.22 -0.97 14.94
N ARG A 70 13.47 -2.09 15.61
CA ARG A 70 12.69 -2.54 16.76
C ARG A 70 13.62 -2.62 17.96
N ASP A 71 13.97 -1.45 18.50
CA ASP A 71 14.82 -1.36 19.67
C ASP A 71 14.01 -1.01 20.93
N THR A 72 14.26 -1.72 22.03
CA THR A 72 13.69 -1.43 23.37
C THR A 72 12.15 -1.34 23.48
N GLY A 73 11.39 -2.10 22.67
CA GLY A 73 9.95 -2.25 22.83
C GLY A 73 9.08 -1.20 22.12
N ARG A 74 9.68 -0.26 21.38
CA ARG A 74 8.99 0.57 20.39
C ARG A 74 9.62 0.37 19.02
N THR A 75 8.79 0.23 18.00
CA THR A 75 9.27 0.21 16.62
C THR A 75 9.42 1.65 16.15
N GLU A 76 10.55 1.99 15.56
CA GLU A 76 10.81 3.29 14.96
C GLU A 76 11.09 3.12 13.46
N CYS A 77 10.81 4.15 12.67
CA CYS A 77 11.11 4.16 11.23
C CYS A 77 11.57 5.54 10.76
N HIS A 78 12.18 5.59 9.59
CA HIS A 78 12.58 6.81 8.91
C HIS A 78 11.63 7.16 7.75
N LEU A 79 11.19 8.41 7.70
CA LEU A 79 10.55 8.98 6.52
C LEU A 79 11.63 9.56 5.60
N LEU A 80 11.85 8.90 4.47
CA LEU A 80 12.78 9.27 3.42
C LEU A 80 12.07 10.14 2.39
N VAL A 81 12.67 11.27 2.00
CA VAL A 81 12.16 12.16 0.96
C VAL A 81 13.21 12.39 -0.12
N PRO A 82 12.83 12.61 -1.39
CA PRO A 82 13.79 12.91 -2.44
C PRO A 82 14.71 14.07 -2.06
N SER A 83 16.02 13.87 -2.18
CA SER A 83 17.02 14.88 -1.89
C SER A 83 17.04 15.96 -2.96
N ASP A 84 17.16 17.22 -2.54
CA ASP A 84 17.32 18.36 -3.45
C ASP A 84 18.74 18.42 -4.06
N VAL A 85 19.70 17.68 -3.48
CA VAL A 85 21.14 17.86 -3.69
C VAL A 85 21.70 16.99 -4.83
N ALA A 86 20.98 15.97 -5.30
CA ALA A 86 21.52 15.05 -6.30
C ALA A 86 20.48 14.57 -7.31
N LYS A 87 20.50 15.19 -8.49
CA LYS A 87 20.39 14.43 -9.74
C LYS A 87 21.80 13.89 -10.01
N SER A 88 22.02 12.59 -9.89
CA SER A 88 23.28 12.02 -10.33
C SER A 88 23.48 12.35 -11.81
N SER A 89 24.72 12.61 -12.23
CA SER A 89 25.09 12.96 -13.61
C SER A 89 24.73 11.88 -14.65
N SER A 90 24.21 10.72 -14.22
CA SER A 90 23.73 9.62 -15.04
C SER A 90 22.19 9.55 -15.19
N GLY A 91 21.44 10.49 -14.63
CA GLY A 91 20.00 10.64 -14.89
C GLY A 91 19.06 9.60 -14.25
N GLU A 92 19.57 8.51 -13.67
CA GLU A 92 18.71 7.38 -13.28
C GLU A 92 18.53 7.18 -11.76
N THR A 93 19.41 7.72 -10.92
CA THR A 93 19.38 7.40 -9.47
C THR A 93 18.89 8.57 -8.63
N THR A 94 17.68 8.44 -8.06
CA THR A 94 17.15 9.40 -7.10
C THR A 94 17.73 9.12 -5.72
N LEU A 95 18.42 10.10 -5.12
CA LEU A 95 18.86 10.01 -3.72
C LEU A 95 17.76 10.48 -2.78
N PHE A 96 17.73 9.89 -1.59
CA PHE A 96 16.75 10.22 -0.56
C PHE A 96 17.44 10.67 0.72
N ASP A 97 16.91 11.72 1.34
CA ASP A 97 17.33 12.16 2.66
C ASP A 97 16.33 11.72 3.72
N VAL A 98 16.81 11.41 4.92
CA VAL A 98 15.94 11.24 6.07
C VAL A 98 15.34 12.59 6.44
N SER A 99 14.01 12.70 6.31
CA SER A 99 13.24 13.87 6.72
C SER A 99 13.03 13.84 8.23
N GLN A 100 12.39 12.78 8.74
CA GLN A 100 12.05 12.62 10.15
C GLN A 100 12.03 11.16 10.56
N ARG A 101 12.17 10.93 11.87
CA ARG A 101 11.98 9.62 12.49
C ARG A 101 10.61 9.57 13.17
N TYR A 102 9.89 8.48 13.01
CA TYR A 102 8.59 8.29 13.67
C TYR A 102 8.62 7.05 14.55
N ASP A 103 7.85 7.12 15.64
CA ASP A 103 7.38 5.92 16.32
C ASP A 103 6.34 5.27 15.40
N LEU A 104 6.49 3.98 15.15
CA LEU A 104 5.72 3.19 14.20
C LEU A 104 4.85 2.19 14.97
N ASP A 105 3.54 2.39 14.89
CA ASP A 105 2.54 1.49 15.45
C ASP A 105 1.86 0.73 14.31
N VAL A 106 2.01 -0.60 14.28
CA VAL A 106 1.37 -1.47 13.28
C VAL A 106 0.11 -2.08 13.88
N PHE A 107 -1.03 -1.77 13.29
CA PHE A 107 -2.32 -2.35 13.64
C PHE A 107 -2.72 -3.35 12.56
N PRO A 108 -2.75 -4.66 12.86
CA PRO A 108 -3.36 -5.61 11.95
C PRO A 108 -4.85 -5.30 11.85
N LEU A 109 -5.36 -5.21 10.62
CA LEU A 109 -6.79 -5.11 10.38
C LEU A 109 -7.30 -6.55 10.33
N LYS A 110 -8.11 -6.96 11.31
CA LYS A 110 -8.58 -8.35 11.42
C LYS A 110 -9.20 -8.83 10.11
N ASP A 111 -8.85 -10.06 9.74
CA ASP A 111 -9.31 -10.77 8.52
C ASP A 111 -10.41 -11.81 8.80
N ASP A 112 -11.08 -11.74 9.96
CA ASP A 112 -12.14 -12.69 10.37
C ASP A 112 -13.46 -12.53 9.55
N GLY A 113 -13.39 -12.13 8.28
CA GLY A 113 -14.55 -11.92 7.40
C GLY A 113 -14.18 -11.31 6.04
N PRO A 114 -15.17 -11.04 5.16
CA PRO A 114 -14.91 -10.41 3.87
C PRO A 114 -14.18 -9.08 4.07
N HIS A 115 -13.15 -8.81 3.25
CA HIS A 115 -12.31 -7.61 3.41
C HIS A 115 -13.14 -6.32 3.48
N VAL A 116 -13.22 -5.72 4.67
CA VAL A 116 -13.97 -4.47 4.90
C VAL A 116 -13.12 -3.22 4.66
N ASN A 117 -11.79 -3.39 4.58
CA ASN A 117 -10.85 -2.32 4.29
C ASN A 117 -10.22 -2.58 2.92
N PHE A 118 -10.50 -1.72 1.96
CA PHE A 118 -9.91 -1.81 0.63
C PHE A 118 -9.60 -0.42 0.06
N VAL A 119 -8.56 -0.35 -0.77
CA VAL A 119 -8.34 0.79 -1.66
C VAL A 119 -9.06 0.52 -2.96
N VAL A 120 -9.81 1.51 -3.43
CA VAL A 120 -10.43 1.48 -4.76
C VAL A 120 -9.51 2.20 -5.73
N MET A 121 -9.15 1.54 -6.82
CA MET A 121 -8.38 2.10 -7.92
C MET A 121 -9.28 2.27 -9.13
N ILE A 122 -9.29 3.48 -9.69
CA ILE A 122 -10.07 3.81 -10.87
C ILE A 122 -9.10 3.85 -12.04
N ASP A 123 -9.27 2.94 -12.99
CA ASP A 123 -8.56 2.92 -14.26
C ASP A 123 -9.50 3.47 -15.34
N GLU A 124 -9.37 4.76 -15.61
CA GLU A 124 -10.19 5.45 -16.61
C GLU A 124 -9.90 4.98 -18.03
N ASP A 125 -8.66 4.56 -18.31
CA ASP A 125 -8.22 4.13 -19.65
C ASP A 125 -8.84 2.78 -20.03
N ASN A 126 -8.87 1.84 -19.09
CA ASN A 126 -9.50 0.54 -19.27
C ASN A 126 -10.98 0.53 -18.89
N GLY A 127 -11.48 1.62 -18.29
CA GLY A 127 -12.87 1.77 -17.88
C GLY A 127 -13.26 0.76 -16.80
N VAL A 128 -12.38 0.49 -15.84
CA VAL A 128 -12.62 -0.47 -14.76
C VAL A 128 -12.32 0.16 -13.40
N VAL A 129 -13.00 -0.33 -12.38
CA VAL A 129 -12.67 -0.01 -10.99
C VAL A 129 -12.27 -1.29 -10.30
N THR A 130 -11.05 -1.31 -9.76
CA THR A 130 -10.55 -2.45 -9.01
C THR A 130 -10.50 -2.14 -7.51
N TYR A 131 -10.58 -3.19 -6.68
CA TYR A 131 -10.34 -3.07 -5.25
C TYR A 131 -9.18 -3.94 -4.78
N HIS A 132 -8.41 -3.39 -3.85
CA HIS A 132 -7.25 -4.02 -3.23
C HIS A 132 -7.46 -4.09 -1.71
N PRO A 133 -7.43 -5.27 -1.09
CA PRO A 133 -7.60 -5.40 0.35
C PRO A 133 -6.43 -4.75 1.11
N ILE A 134 -6.74 -4.11 2.24
CA ILE A 134 -5.75 -3.53 3.15
C ILE A 134 -5.70 -4.38 4.42
N ASN A 135 -4.55 -4.99 4.67
CA ASN A 135 -4.41 -5.98 5.75
C ASN A 135 -3.86 -5.34 7.03
N SER A 136 -3.25 -4.17 6.90
CA SER A 136 -2.71 -3.46 8.06
C SER A 136 -2.82 -1.96 7.93
N ARG A 137 -2.89 -1.30 9.08
CA ARG A 137 -2.77 0.15 9.21
C ARG A 137 -1.51 0.45 9.99
N VAL A 138 -0.66 1.31 9.44
CA VAL A 138 0.52 1.83 10.10
C VAL A 138 0.24 3.26 10.53
N GLN A 139 0.43 3.55 11.81
CA GLN A 139 0.30 4.89 12.37
C GLN A 139 1.67 5.44 12.74
N LEU A 140 1.97 6.63 12.23
CA LEU A 140 3.20 7.38 12.50
C LEU A 140 2.87 8.53 13.44
N SER A 141 3.07 8.32 14.74
CA SER A 141 2.52 9.19 15.79
C SER A 141 3.47 10.33 16.19
N THR A 142 4.74 10.01 16.49
CA THR A 142 5.70 10.97 17.08
C THR A 142 6.86 11.31 16.15
N GLY A 143 6.69 12.34 15.33
CA GLY A 143 7.75 12.86 14.46
C GLY A 143 8.89 13.53 15.24
N LYS A 144 10.06 12.89 15.24
CA LYS A 144 11.30 13.35 15.87
C LYS A 144 12.31 13.76 14.78
N PRO A 145 13.17 14.76 15.02
CA PRO A 145 14.28 15.06 14.12
C PRO A 145 15.20 13.85 13.95
N ALA A 146 15.66 13.59 12.72
CA ALA A 146 16.67 12.58 12.48
C ALA A 146 17.98 12.92 13.24
N LYS A 147 18.58 11.93 13.92
CA LYS A 147 19.83 12.13 14.68
C LYS A 147 21.00 12.22 13.70
N LYS A 148 21.69 13.39 13.67
CA LYS A 148 22.79 13.77 12.75
C LYS A 148 22.38 13.75 11.27
N LYS A 149 23.20 14.38 10.41
CA LYS A 149 23.02 14.37 8.95
C LYS A 149 23.05 12.91 8.47
N ALA A 150 21.89 12.28 8.39
CA ALA A 150 21.75 11.03 7.67
C ALA A 150 22.27 11.29 6.25
N ARG A 151 23.20 10.46 5.80
CA ARG A 151 23.73 10.59 4.44
C ARG A 151 22.58 10.33 3.49
N ALA A 152 22.59 11.03 2.35
CA ALA A 152 21.66 10.74 1.28
C ALA A 152 21.83 9.26 0.89
N THR A 153 20.75 8.49 0.96
CA THR A 153 20.75 7.05 0.73
C THR A 153 20.05 6.75 -0.59
N MET A 154 20.55 5.73 -1.28
CA MET A 154 19.89 5.21 -2.47
C MET A 154 18.77 4.26 -2.04
N VAL A 155 17.57 4.48 -2.55
CA VAL A 155 16.43 3.59 -2.31
C VAL A 155 16.17 2.82 -3.60
N GLU A 156 16.33 1.50 -3.54
CA GLU A 156 16.00 0.59 -4.62
C GLU A 156 14.90 -0.35 -4.18
N ARG A 157 13.98 -0.67 -5.11
CA ARG A 157 13.02 -1.74 -4.89
C ARG A 157 13.75 -3.06 -5.02
N ARG A 158 13.83 -3.83 -3.93
CA ARG A 158 14.34 -5.20 -4.00
C ARG A 158 13.36 -6.07 -4.80
N ALA A 159 13.88 -7.04 -5.54
CA ALA A 159 13.06 -8.12 -6.06
C ALA A 159 12.45 -8.91 -4.89
N MET A 160 11.25 -9.46 -5.10
CA MET A 160 10.66 -10.40 -4.15
C MET A 160 11.60 -11.60 -4.00
N GLY A 161 11.97 -11.91 -2.75
CA GLY A 161 12.73 -13.10 -2.41
C GLY A 161 11.84 -14.34 -2.43
N GLU A 162 12.44 -15.53 -2.37
CA GLU A 162 11.69 -16.79 -2.38
C GLU A 162 10.67 -16.90 -1.24
N GLU A 163 10.97 -16.31 -0.08
CA GLU A 163 10.05 -16.26 1.06
C GLU A 163 8.85 -15.36 0.78
N ASP A 164 9.07 -14.17 0.21
CA ASP A 164 7.99 -13.24 -0.16
C ASP A 164 7.08 -13.87 -1.22
N VAL A 165 7.67 -14.57 -2.20
CA VAL A 165 6.93 -15.30 -3.23
C VAL A 165 6.12 -16.43 -2.62
N ARG A 166 6.69 -17.21 -1.69
CA ARG A 166 5.98 -18.28 -1.01
C ARG A 166 4.81 -17.77 -0.19
N GLU A 167 5.00 -16.67 0.55
CA GLU A 167 3.92 -16.04 1.32
C GLU A 167 2.80 -15.53 0.39
N MET A 168 3.18 -14.89 -0.72
CA MET A 168 2.26 -14.42 -1.75
C MET A 168 1.45 -15.58 -2.35
N GLU A 169 2.12 -16.68 -2.71
CA GLU A 169 1.47 -17.88 -3.28
C GLU A 169 0.53 -18.56 -2.28
N MET A 170 0.92 -18.64 -1.00
CA MET A 170 0.08 -19.21 0.06
C MET A 170 -1.23 -18.42 0.23
N ARG A 171 -1.17 -17.08 0.21
CA ARG A 171 -2.37 -16.23 0.29
C ARG A 171 -3.26 -16.35 -0.94
N VAL A 172 -2.68 -16.49 -2.13
CA VAL A 172 -3.47 -16.74 -3.34
C VAL A 172 -4.16 -18.12 -3.24
N ALA A 173 -3.47 -19.12 -2.70
CA ALA A 173 -4.03 -20.46 -2.52
C ALA A 173 -5.17 -20.54 -1.48
N GLU A 174 -5.28 -19.59 -0.54
CA GLU A 174 -6.44 -19.48 0.36
C GLU A 174 -7.73 -19.10 -0.38
N ILE A 175 -7.60 -18.40 -1.51
CA ILE A 175 -8.74 -17.86 -2.27
C ILE A 175 -9.03 -18.73 -3.52
N ASP A 176 -8.02 -19.40 -4.06
CA ASP A 176 -8.14 -20.25 -5.25
C ASP A 176 -8.07 -21.75 -4.87
N GLU A 177 -9.21 -22.42 -4.98
CA GLU A 177 -9.42 -23.84 -4.69
C GLU A 177 -8.52 -24.75 -5.55
N ASP A 178 -8.16 -24.33 -6.77
CA ASP A 178 -7.28 -25.08 -7.67
C ASP A 178 -5.79 -24.97 -7.28
N LEU A 179 -5.40 -23.88 -6.62
CA LEU A 179 -4.03 -23.66 -6.11
C LEU A 179 -3.81 -24.26 -4.71
N SER A 180 -4.86 -24.36 -3.89
CA SER A 180 -4.87 -25.01 -2.57
C SER A 180 -4.26 -26.43 -2.60
N GLY A 181 -4.59 -27.22 -3.63
CA GLY A 181 -4.07 -28.59 -3.78
C GLY A 181 -2.55 -28.69 -3.95
N LYS A 182 -1.87 -27.62 -4.40
CA LYS A 182 -0.41 -27.60 -4.63
C LYS A 182 0.37 -27.25 -3.35
N TYR A 183 -0.23 -26.50 -2.43
CA TYR A 183 0.43 -26.02 -1.19
C TYR A 183 -0.05 -26.75 0.07
N GLY A 184 -0.97 -27.71 -0.05
CA GLY A 184 -1.33 -28.61 1.05
C GLY A 184 -2.14 -27.94 2.15
N THR A 185 -2.90 -26.89 1.85
CA THR A 185 -3.86 -26.26 2.77
C THR A 185 -5.24 -26.91 2.75
N LEU A 186 -5.31 -28.19 2.35
CA LEU A 186 -6.47 -29.03 2.62
C LEU A 186 -6.34 -29.59 4.04
N LEU A 187 -6.93 -28.86 4.99
CA LEU A 187 -7.69 -29.40 6.12
C LEU A 187 -7.23 -30.78 6.64
N ASP A 188 -6.20 -30.82 7.47
CA ASP A 188 -6.11 -31.83 8.53
C ASP A 188 -7.08 -31.45 9.66
N GLU A 189 -8.38 -31.48 9.35
CA GLU A 189 -9.45 -31.65 10.34
C GLU A 189 -10.37 -32.79 9.88
N GLU A 190 -9.80 -33.99 9.76
CA GLU A 190 -10.58 -35.22 9.90
C GLU A 190 -10.37 -35.81 11.31
N GLY A 191 -11.44 -35.77 12.12
CA GLY A 191 -11.82 -36.86 13.01
C GLY A 191 -10.94 -37.18 14.23
N GLY A 192 -11.40 -36.73 15.41
CA GLY A 192 -11.03 -37.24 16.73
C GLY A 192 -11.98 -36.78 17.82
#